data_AF-A0A7X8APN4-F1
#
_entry.id   AF-A0A7X8APN4-F1
#
_cell.length_a   1.000
_cell.length_b   1.000
_cell.length_c   1.000
_cell.angle_alpha   90.00
_cell.angle_beta   90.00
_cell.angle_gamma   90.00
#
_symmetry.space_group_name_H-M   'P 1'
#
loop_
_entity.id
_entity.type
_entity.pdbx_description
1 polymer ?
#
loop_
_entity_poly.entity_id
_entity_poly.type
_entity_poly.pdbx_seq_one_letter_code
_entity_poly.pdbx_strand_id
1 'polypeptide(L)'
;MTRRILIDVGLGLLLAVVGQFAQLAASIIGPALGLPHPYDYAPADGSVPPALLDQINTMFLIAAPLMVLVTFGLGWLRKLRGPAEGLTSGAIWAAVVGLSQFLLGLGQGVVDVMGLVGTWVYLAALVLGPVLAGLAGARRPAR
;
A
#
# COMPACT_ATOMS: atom_id res chain seq x y z
N MET A 1 -6.46 -24.63 4.73
CA MET A 1 -5.90 -23.38 5.31
C MET A 1 -4.67 -22.91 4.54
N THR A 2 -3.63 -23.73 4.40
CA THR A 2 -2.36 -23.42 3.71
C THR A 2 -2.53 -22.84 2.29
N ARG A 3 -3.40 -23.44 1.47
CA ARG A 3 -3.67 -22.93 0.10
C ARG A 3 -4.21 -21.49 0.08
N ARG A 4 -5.04 -21.10 1.05
CA ARG A 4 -5.59 -19.73 1.12
C ARG A 4 -4.47 -18.74 1.47
N ILE A 5 -3.67 -19.07 2.47
CA ILE A 5 -2.52 -18.25 2.88
C ILE A 5 -1.54 -18.05 1.71
N LEU A 6 -1.21 -19.12 0.97
CA LEU A 6 -0.32 -19.00 -0.20
C LEU A 6 -0.87 -18.07 -1.28
N ILE A 7 -2.19 -18.11 -1.53
CA ILE A 7 -2.83 -17.19 -2.47
C ILE A 7 -2.73 -15.76 -1.95
N ASP A 8 -3.00 -15.54 -0.67
CA ASP A 8 -2.96 -14.19 -0.08
C ASP A 8 -1.53 -13.63 -0.05
N VAL A 9 -0.52 -14.47 0.16
CA VAL A 9 0.90 -14.08 0.01
C VAL A 9 1.21 -13.71 -1.44
N GLY A 10 0.80 -14.52 -2.42
CA GLY A 10 0.99 -14.22 -3.84
C GLY A 10 0.31 -12.92 -4.26
N LEU A 11 -0.89 -12.65 -3.74
CA LEU A 11 -1.60 -11.38 -3.94
C LEU A 11 -0.89 -10.22 -3.25
N GLY A 12 -0.33 -10.43 -2.06
CA GLY A 12 0.51 -9.45 -1.37
C GLY A 12 1.74 -9.04 -2.21
N LEU A 13 2.41 -10.01 -2.85
CA LEU A 13 3.53 -9.73 -3.75
C LEU A 13 3.09 -8.94 -4.99
N LEU A 14 1.96 -9.33 -5.59
CA LEU A 14 1.37 -8.56 -6.70
C LEU A 14 1.04 -7.13 -6.27
N LEU A 15 0.46 -6.96 -5.08
CA LEU A 15 0.13 -5.67 -4.51
C LEU A 15 1.35 -4.82 -4.21
N ALA A 16 2.50 -5.43 -3.89
CA ALA A 16 3.76 -4.69 -3.75
C ALA A 16 4.16 -4.05 -5.08
N VAL A 17 4.03 -4.78 -6.20
CA VAL A 17 4.29 -4.27 -7.54
C VAL A 17 3.26 -3.19 -7.93
N VAL A 18 1.97 -3.44 -7.73
CA VAL A 18 0.92 -2.44 -7.99
C VAL A 18 1.14 -1.18 -7.14
N GLY A 19 1.63 -1.34 -5.92
CA GLY A 19 1.98 -0.26 -5.03
C GLY A 19 3.06 0.67 -5.57
N GLN A 20 4.07 0.12 -6.24
CA GLN A 20 5.09 0.91 -6.93
C GLN A 20 4.47 1.76 -8.06
N PHE A 21 3.54 1.20 -8.83
CA PHE A 21 2.81 1.96 -9.86
C PHE A 21 1.89 3.03 -9.25
N ALA A 22 1.28 2.77 -8.10
CA ALA A 22 0.47 3.76 -7.38
C ALA A 22 1.33 4.95 -6.89
N GLN A 23 2.52 4.67 -6.36
CA GLN A 23 3.48 5.70 -5.99
C GLN A 23 4.00 6.45 -7.22
N LEU A 24 4.28 5.77 -8.32
CA LEU A 24 4.65 6.41 -9.58
C LEU A 24 3.53 7.34 -10.09
N ALA A 25 2.27 6.90 -10.05
CA ALA A 25 1.14 7.77 -10.39
C ALA A 25 1.06 8.99 -9.47
N ALA A 26 1.28 8.80 -8.15
CA ALA A 26 1.35 9.90 -7.19
C ALA A 26 2.50 10.89 -7.50
N SER A 27 3.64 10.41 -8.00
CA SER A 27 4.77 11.27 -8.41
C SER A 27 4.43 12.19 -9.59
N ILE A 28 3.50 11.78 -10.45
CA ILE A 28 3.04 12.55 -11.61
C ILE A 28 1.92 13.50 -11.20
N ILE A 29 1.00 13.03 -10.36
CA ILE A 29 -0.19 13.80 -9.93
C ILE A 29 0.19 14.90 -8.94
N GLY A 30 1.13 14.64 -8.02
CA GLY A 30 1.52 15.60 -6.98
C GLY A 30 1.91 16.97 -7.56
N PRO A 31 2.81 17.04 -8.55
CA PRO A 31 3.15 18.28 -9.26
C PRO A 31 1.98 19.00 -9.91
N ALA A 32 1.04 18.25 -10.50
CA ALA A 32 -0.18 18.83 -11.06
C ALA A 32 -1.11 19.44 -9.99
N LEU A 33 -0.93 19.07 -8.71
CA LEU A 33 -1.63 19.62 -7.55
C LEU A 33 -0.82 20.74 -6.84
N GLY A 34 0.29 21.20 -7.44
CA GLY A 34 1.14 22.26 -6.90
C GLY A 34 2.18 21.77 -5.87
N LEU A 35 2.41 20.45 -5.77
CA LEU A 35 3.47 19.89 -4.93
C LEU A 35 4.82 19.87 -5.69
N PRO A 36 5.97 19.90 -5.01
CA PRO A 36 7.28 19.80 -5.67
C PRO A 36 7.49 18.46 -6.40
N HIS A 37 8.43 18.36 -7.36
CA HIS A 37 8.78 17.09 -8.00
C HIS A 37 9.71 16.21 -7.13
N PRO A 38 9.53 14.87 -7.08
CA PRO A 38 10.30 13.92 -6.24
C PRO A 38 11.80 13.93 -6.35
N TYR A 39 12.30 14.34 -7.51
CA TYR A 39 13.71 14.24 -7.83
C TYR A 39 14.42 15.60 -7.83
N ASP A 40 13.70 16.68 -7.56
CA ASP A 40 14.29 18.03 -7.48
C ASP A 40 15.24 18.15 -6.27
N TYR A 41 15.06 17.30 -5.26
CA TYR A 41 15.80 17.35 -3.99
C TYR A 41 16.66 16.11 -3.73
N ALA A 42 16.83 15.20 -4.70
CA ALA A 42 17.67 14.02 -4.53
C ALA A 42 19.15 14.42 -4.56
N PRO A 43 19.90 14.31 -3.45
CA PRO A 43 21.29 14.70 -3.42
C PRO A 43 22.16 13.63 -4.09
N ALA A 44 23.23 14.06 -4.75
CA ALA A 44 24.13 13.18 -5.51
C ALA A 44 24.95 12.23 -4.61
N ASP A 45 24.99 12.47 -3.30
CA ASP A 45 25.73 11.70 -2.30
C ASP A 45 24.93 10.52 -1.72
N GLY A 46 23.66 10.35 -2.12
CA GLY A 46 22.79 9.28 -1.64
C GLY A 46 22.27 9.48 -0.22
N SER A 47 22.49 10.65 0.38
CA SER A 47 21.83 11.03 1.64
C SER A 47 20.32 11.21 1.42
N VAL A 48 19.52 11.04 2.47
CA VAL A 48 18.07 11.22 2.41
C VAL A 48 17.73 12.54 3.11
N PRO A 49 17.61 13.67 2.36
CA PRO A 49 17.32 14.95 2.97
C PRO A 49 15.88 14.96 3.48
N PRO A 50 15.55 15.78 4.50
CA PRO A 50 14.20 15.88 5.05
C PRO A 50 13.13 16.15 3.99
N ALA A 51 13.44 16.98 2.98
CA ALA A 51 12.53 17.27 1.87
C ALA A 51 12.15 16.02 1.06
N LEU A 52 13.09 15.07 0.88
CA LEU A 52 12.82 13.80 0.20
C LEU A 52 11.91 12.90 1.06
N LEU A 53 12.05 12.92 2.39
CA LEU A 53 11.18 12.20 3.31
C LEU A 53 9.75 12.76 3.30
N ASP A 54 9.59 14.09 3.35
CA ASP A 54 8.27 14.75 3.27
C ASP A 54 7.56 14.41 1.96
N GLN A 55 8.33 14.30 0.89
CA GLN A 55 7.85 13.92 -0.42
C GLN A 55 7.41 12.46 -0.49
N ILE A 56 8.25 11.53 -0.03
CA ILE A 56 7.90 10.11 0.06
C ILE A 56 6.63 9.95 0.91
N ASN A 57 6.56 10.65 2.05
CA ASN A 57 5.39 10.67 2.91
C ASN A 57 4.12 11.10 2.14
N THR A 58 4.23 12.18 1.37
CA THR A 58 3.12 12.70 0.55
C THR A 58 2.71 11.72 -0.55
N MET A 59 3.67 11.08 -1.22
CA MET A 59 3.40 10.08 -2.25
C MET A 59 2.65 8.88 -1.68
N PHE A 60 3.03 8.40 -0.49
CA PHE A 60 2.30 7.34 0.18
C PHE A 60 0.87 7.74 0.55
N LEU A 61 0.67 8.97 1.03
CA LEU A 61 -0.67 9.49 1.34
C LEU A 61 -1.57 9.57 0.10
N ILE A 62 -1.04 10.02 -1.03
CA ILE A 62 -1.78 10.09 -2.30
C ILE A 62 -2.05 8.69 -2.88
N ALA A 63 -1.10 7.76 -2.73
CA ALA A 63 -1.25 6.40 -3.20
C ALA A 63 -2.23 5.57 -2.36
N ALA A 64 -2.42 5.91 -1.08
CA ALA A 64 -3.26 5.14 -0.16
C ALA A 64 -4.72 5.02 -0.63
N PRO A 65 -5.44 6.08 -1.05
CA PRO A 65 -6.77 5.96 -1.64
C PRO A 65 -6.85 4.98 -2.82
N LEU A 66 -5.86 5.02 -3.71
CA LEU A 66 -5.81 4.09 -4.85
C LEU A 66 -5.65 2.65 -4.36
N MET A 67 -4.81 2.42 -3.35
CA MET A 67 -4.67 1.08 -2.76
C MET A 67 -5.91 0.60 -2.03
N VAL A 68 -6.68 1.48 -1.37
CA VAL A 68 -7.99 1.10 -0.82
C VAL A 68 -8.89 0.57 -1.94
N LEU A 69 -8.97 1.26 -3.08
CA LEU A 69 -9.81 0.86 -4.20
C LEU A 69 -9.36 -0.47 -4.81
N VAL A 70 -8.05 -0.63 -5.04
CA VAL A 70 -7.48 -1.87 -5.59
C VAL A 70 -7.73 -3.05 -4.66
N THR A 71 -7.42 -2.90 -3.37
CA THR A 71 -7.58 -3.99 -2.40
C THR A 71 -9.03 -4.29 -2.06
N PHE A 72 -9.92 -3.29 -2.11
CA PHE A 72 -11.36 -3.49 -2.10
C PHE A 72 -11.81 -4.32 -3.31
N GLY A 73 -11.40 -3.94 -4.52
CA GLY A 73 -11.74 -4.66 -5.75
C GLY A 73 -11.27 -6.12 -5.69
N LEU A 74 -10.04 -6.36 -5.23
CA LEU A 74 -9.52 -7.72 -5.04
C LEU A 74 -10.29 -8.49 -3.97
N GLY A 75 -10.57 -7.89 -2.81
CA GLY A 75 -11.39 -8.52 -1.77
C GLY A 75 -12.80 -8.87 -2.26
N TRP A 76 -13.37 -8.00 -3.10
CA TRP A 76 -14.67 -8.21 -3.72
C TRP A 76 -14.67 -9.36 -4.74
N LEU A 77 -13.63 -9.44 -5.59
CA LEU A 77 -13.41 -10.52 -6.55
C LEU A 77 -13.14 -11.86 -5.86
N ARG A 78 -12.38 -11.83 -4.75
CA ARG A 78 -12.14 -12.96 -3.86
C ARG A 78 -13.38 -13.39 -3.08
N LYS A 79 -14.46 -12.59 -3.14
CA LYS A 79 -15.73 -12.81 -2.44
C LYS A 79 -15.52 -12.99 -0.94
N LEU A 80 -14.69 -12.13 -0.33
CA LEU A 80 -14.50 -12.15 1.13
C LEU A 80 -15.86 -11.94 1.82
N ARG A 81 -16.17 -12.80 2.79
CA ARG A 81 -17.46 -12.82 3.50
C ARG A 81 -17.24 -12.45 4.97
N GLY A 82 -17.43 -11.17 5.25
CA GLY A 82 -17.36 -10.61 6.59
C GLY A 82 -16.04 -9.89 6.90
N PRO A 83 -16.07 -8.99 7.90
CA PRO A 83 -14.94 -8.11 8.21
C PRO A 83 -13.72 -8.88 8.73
N ALA A 84 -13.91 -10.00 9.43
CA ALA A 84 -12.81 -10.81 9.96
C ALA A 84 -11.97 -11.49 8.86
N GLU A 85 -12.62 -12.00 7.81
CA GLU A 85 -11.92 -12.58 6.65
C GLU A 85 -11.18 -11.48 5.85
N GLY A 86 -11.81 -10.32 5.73
CA GLY A 86 -11.21 -9.10 5.21
C GLY A 86 -9.95 -8.69 5.97
N LEU A 87 -10.04 -8.58 7.29
CA LEU A 87 -8.93 -8.21 8.17
C LEU A 87 -7.77 -9.20 8.04
N THR A 88 -8.06 -10.49 8.04
CA THR A 88 -7.02 -11.54 7.95
C THR A 88 -6.28 -11.45 6.61
N SER A 89 -7.01 -11.35 5.51
CA SER A 89 -6.41 -11.26 4.17
C SER A 89 -5.63 -9.95 4.02
N GLY A 90 -6.23 -8.83 4.43
CA GLY A 90 -5.62 -7.51 4.39
C GLY A 90 -4.36 -7.40 5.25
N ALA A 91 -4.34 -8.03 6.43
CA ALA A 91 -3.15 -8.07 7.28
C ALA A 91 -2.00 -8.85 6.62
N ILE A 92 -2.29 -9.97 5.95
CA ILE A 92 -1.28 -10.72 5.18
C ILE A 92 -0.76 -9.85 4.04
N TRP A 93 -1.63 -9.17 3.30
CA TRP A 93 -1.21 -8.30 2.19
C TRP A 93 -0.36 -7.13 2.69
N ALA A 94 -0.78 -6.46 3.76
CA ALA A 94 -0.03 -5.38 4.38
C ALA A 94 1.33 -5.85 4.90
N ALA A 95 1.42 -7.04 5.50
CA ALA A 95 2.68 -7.62 5.95
C ALA A 95 3.63 -7.91 4.78
N VAL A 96 3.14 -8.51 3.70
CA VAL A 96 3.96 -8.81 2.52
C VAL A 96 4.42 -7.54 1.82
N VAL A 97 3.53 -6.55 1.65
CA VAL A 97 3.90 -5.27 1.03
C VAL A 97 4.86 -4.51 1.93
N GLY A 98 4.60 -4.41 3.23
CA GLY A 98 5.49 -3.76 4.20
C GLY A 98 6.86 -4.41 4.23
N LEU A 99 6.93 -5.74 4.24
CA LEU A 99 8.20 -6.47 4.15
C LEU A 99 8.91 -6.21 2.81
N SER A 100 8.17 -6.17 1.70
CA SER A 100 8.75 -5.86 0.38
C SER A 100 9.34 -4.45 0.35
N GLN A 101 8.62 -3.47 0.87
CA GLN A 101 9.10 -2.07 0.98
C GLN A 101 10.30 -1.97 1.92
N PHE A 102 10.29 -2.70 3.04
CA PHE A 102 11.42 -2.77 3.97
C PHE A 102 12.66 -3.33 3.29
N LEU A 103 12.53 -4.47 2.60
CA LEU A 103 13.62 -5.16 1.93
C LEU A 103 14.17 -4.36 0.73
N LEU A 104 13.29 -3.76 -0.07
CA LEU A 104 13.70 -2.87 -1.17
C LEU A 104 14.37 -1.60 -0.66
N GLY A 105 13.99 -1.14 0.52
CA GLY A 105 14.53 0.07 1.11
C GLY A 105 15.91 -0.09 1.74
N LEU A 106 16.44 -1.31 1.99
CA LEU A 106 17.58 -1.67 2.87
C LEU A 106 18.91 -0.89 2.72
N GLY A 107 18.98 0.17 1.92
CA GLY A 107 19.95 1.25 2.01
C GLY A 107 19.71 2.22 3.19
N GLN A 108 20.36 3.39 3.16
CA GLN A 108 20.43 4.37 4.26
C GLN A 108 19.11 5.12 4.62
N GLY A 109 17.93 4.66 4.17
CA GLY A 109 16.66 5.38 4.36
C GLY A 109 15.48 4.56 4.88
N VAL A 110 15.60 3.24 5.12
CA VAL A 110 14.45 2.39 5.50
C VAL A 110 13.78 2.86 6.77
N VAL A 111 14.59 3.11 7.80
CA VAL A 111 14.08 3.37 9.15
C VAL A 111 13.28 4.66 9.13
N ASP A 112 13.78 5.68 8.44
CA ASP A 112 13.11 6.96 8.30
C ASP A 112 11.83 6.83 7.47
N VAL A 113 11.85 6.10 6.34
CA VAL A 113 10.67 5.88 5.49
C VAL A 113 9.58 5.07 6.22
N MET A 114 9.96 4.07 7.02
CA MET A 114 9.03 3.30 7.85
C MET A 114 8.52 4.10 9.06
N GLY A 115 9.21 5.17 9.44
CA GLY A 115 8.74 6.14 10.44
C GLY A 115 7.67 7.11 9.91
N LEU A 116 7.50 7.21 8.59
CA LEU A 116 6.58 8.18 7.98
C LEU A 116 5.11 7.79 8.19
N VAL A 117 4.29 8.77 8.55
CA VAL A 117 2.84 8.62 8.70
C VAL A 117 2.20 8.08 7.41
N GLY A 118 2.64 8.57 6.26
CA GLY A 118 2.18 8.14 4.95
C GLY A 118 2.34 6.64 4.73
N THR A 119 3.48 6.07 5.12
CA THR A 119 3.74 4.63 5.03
C THR A 119 2.71 3.83 5.83
N TRP A 120 2.40 4.25 7.05
CA TRP A 120 1.40 3.58 7.89
C TRP A 120 -0.03 3.75 7.38
N VAL A 121 -0.38 4.93 6.85
CA VAL A 121 -1.67 5.17 6.20
C VAL A 121 -1.82 4.28 4.97
N TYR A 122 -0.75 4.12 4.20
CA TYR A 122 -0.71 3.25 3.03
C TYR A 122 -0.85 1.77 3.40
N LEU A 123 -0.18 1.31 4.45
CA LEU A 123 -0.35 -0.07 4.94
C LEU A 123 -1.74 -0.30 5.52
N ALA A 124 -2.31 0.68 6.22
CA ALA A 124 -3.69 0.63 6.70
C ALA A 124 -4.69 0.55 5.53
N ALA A 125 -4.43 1.22 4.40
CA ALA A 125 -5.25 1.12 3.20
C ALA A 125 -5.33 -0.31 2.66
N LEU A 126 -4.23 -1.07 2.71
CA LEU A 126 -4.20 -2.48 2.29
C LEU A 126 -5.06 -3.39 3.18
N VAL A 127 -5.29 -2.99 4.43
CA VAL A 127 -6.17 -3.70 5.37
C VAL A 127 -7.63 -3.23 5.22
N LEU A 128 -7.83 -1.93 5.05
CA LEU A 128 -9.15 -1.32 5.00
C LEU A 128 -9.96 -1.80 3.79
N GLY A 129 -9.37 -1.85 2.59
CA GLY A 129 -10.08 -2.27 1.38
C GLY A 129 -10.72 -3.66 1.50
N PRO A 130 -10.00 -4.71 1.92
CA PRO A 130 -10.54 -6.05 2.13
C PRO A 130 -11.59 -6.13 3.24
N VAL A 131 -11.44 -5.35 4.32
CA VAL A 131 -12.45 -5.24 5.38
C VAL A 131 -13.75 -4.67 4.81
N LEU A 132 -13.67 -3.58 4.05
CA LEU A 132 -14.83 -2.97 3.38
C LEU A 132 -15.47 -3.95 2.38
N ALA A 133 -14.65 -4.69 1.62
CA ALA A 133 -15.14 -5.72 0.71
C ALA A 133 -15.85 -6.85 1.46
N GLY A 134 -15.33 -7.27 2.61
CA GLY A 134 -15.94 -8.26 3.48
C GLY A 134 -17.29 -7.80 4.04
N LEU A 135 -17.39 -6.54 4.48
CA LEU A 135 -18.64 -5.92 4.94
C LEU A 135 -19.69 -5.84 3.81
N ALA A 136 -19.28 -5.46 2.62
CA ALA A 136 -20.16 -5.39 1.46
C ALA A 136 -20.56 -6.81 0.97
N GLY A 137 -19.65 -7.77 1.06
CA GLY A 137 -19.86 -9.17 0.70
C GLY A 137 -20.78 -9.93 1.68
N ALA A 138 -20.76 -9.59 2.96
CA ALA A 138 -21.66 -10.17 3.97
C ALA A 138 -23.14 -9.90 3.69
N ARG A 139 -23.44 -8.86 2.90
CA ARG A 139 -24.81 -8.50 2.49
C ARG A 139 -25.29 -9.24 1.23
N ARG A 140 -24.46 -10.10 0.62
CA ARG A 140 -24.83 -10.84 -0.60
C ARG A 140 -25.53 -12.15 -0.25
N PRO A 141 -26.66 -12.49 -0.92
CA PRO A 141 -27.27 -13.80 -0.78
C PRO A 141 -26.30 -14.88 -1.24
N ALA A 142 -26.24 -15.99 -0.51
CA ALA A 142 -25.48 -17.16 -0.91
C ALA A 142 -26.09 -17.72 -2.21
N ARG A 143 -25.44 -17.45 -3.34
CA ARG A 143 -25.66 -18.21 -4.57
C ARG A 143 -24.90 -19.51 -4.50
#